data_AF-A0A0G0KKV5-F1
#
_entry.id   AF-A0A0G0KKV5-F1
#
_cell.length_a   1.000
_cell.length_b   1.000
_cell.length_c   1.000
_cell.angle_alpha   90.00
_cell.angle_beta   90.00
_cell.angle_gamma   90.00
#
_symmetry.space_group_name_H-M   'P 1'
#
loop_
_entity.id
_entity.type
_entity.pdbx_description
1 polymer ?
#
loop_
_entity_poly.entity_id
_entity_poly.type
_entity_poly.pdbx_seq_one_letter_code
_entity_poly.pdbx_strand_id
1 'polypeptide(L)'
;MKLVKATIWREIFEKWKEREASNQGWVECATKVKGWLDWESLRGFTANQFGAEKRDWQLYRFDNPMEEVPAMLLGPYSSWQDRTQNTNQTTFAELLASQEQLDFFNNHSGVLSILNALPFETEMIGLLRKDNNKIVCIEGHHRATAIALAKKQETVIDFTNTSVTIALTELAVKDCHLIDAMLQRGTSKIKTLK
;
A
#
# COMPACT_ATOMS: atom_id res chain seq x y z
N MET A 1 -3.58 13.12 -10.61
CA MET A 1 -2.99 11.93 -11.26
C MET A 1 -3.29 11.95 -12.75
N LYS A 2 -2.36 11.48 -13.58
CA LYS A 2 -2.51 11.33 -15.03
C LYS A 2 -2.46 9.87 -15.45
N LEU A 3 -3.37 9.45 -16.32
CA LEU A 3 -3.35 8.12 -16.92
C LEU A 3 -2.07 7.97 -17.77
N VAL A 4 -1.32 6.90 -17.51
CA VAL A 4 -0.14 6.51 -18.30
C VAL A 4 -0.56 5.51 -19.38
N LYS A 5 -1.20 4.41 -18.96
CA LYS A 5 -1.68 3.35 -19.86
C LYS A 5 -2.69 2.43 -19.18
N ALA A 6 -3.45 1.68 -19.98
CA ALA A 6 -4.09 0.45 -19.50
C ALA A 6 -3.02 -0.61 -19.18
N THR A 7 -3.32 -1.50 -18.24
CA THR A 7 -2.46 -2.63 -17.88
C THR A 7 -3.33 -3.79 -17.39
N ILE A 8 -2.71 -4.91 -17.03
CA ILE A 8 -3.40 -6.11 -16.52
C ILE A 8 -2.73 -6.60 -15.25
N TRP A 9 -3.46 -7.33 -14.42
CA TRP A 9 -2.94 -7.80 -13.13
C TRP A 9 -1.63 -8.59 -13.26
N ARG A 10 -1.51 -9.45 -14.27
CA ARG A 10 -0.26 -10.20 -14.51
C ARG A 10 0.97 -9.30 -14.64
N GLU A 11 0.88 -8.19 -15.38
CA GLU A 11 2.00 -7.26 -15.52
C GLU A 11 2.33 -6.55 -14.21
N ILE A 12 1.30 -6.16 -13.46
CA ILE A 12 1.44 -5.53 -12.14
C ILE A 12 2.11 -6.50 -11.16
N PHE A 13 1.69 -7.77 -11.18
CA PHE A 13 2.19 -8.81 -10.29
C PHE A 13 3.65 -9.17 -10.58
N GLU A 14 4.04 -9.28 -11.85
CA GLU A 14 5.44 -9.53 -12.23
C GLU A 14 6.35 -8.38 -11.77
N LYS A 15 5.96 -7.12 -11.97
CA LYS A 15 6.73 -5.99 -11.44
C LYS A 15 6.81 -5.98 -9.91
N TRP A 16 5.74 -6.39 -9.24
CA TRP A 16 5.75 -6.53 -7.78
C TRP A 16 6.75 -7.62 -7.35
N LYS A 17 6.75 -8.74 -8.06
CA LYS A 17 7.66 -9.87 -7.85
C LYS A 17 9.12 -9.44 -8.05
N GLU A 18 9.44 -8.72 -9.11
CA GLU A 18 10.79 -8.19 -9.38
C GLU A 18 11.33 -7.36 -8.21
N ARG A 19 10.47 -6.59 -7.52
CA ARG A 19 10.86 -5.72 -6.41
C ARG A 19 11.00 -6.46 -5.08
N GLU A 20 10.17 -7.47 -4.82
CA GLU A 20 10.08 -8.08 -3.48
C GLU A 20 10.54 -9.53 -3.40
N ALA A 21 10.38 -10.34 -4.44
CA ALA A 21 10.48 -11.81 -4.31
C ALA A 21 11.90 -12.30 -4.04
N SER A 22 12.93 -11.51 -4.40
CA SER A 22 14.33 -11.79 -4.09
C SER A 22 14.78 -11.17 -2.76
N ASN A 23 13.97 -10.32 -2.12
CA ASN A 23 14.29 -9.73 -0.84
C ASN A 23 14.06 -10.73 0.29
N GLN A 24 15.13 -11.07 0.99
CA GLN A 24 15.08 -12.11 2.02
C GLN A 24 14.08 -11.83 3.15
N GLY A 25 13.89 -10.56 3.53
CA GLY A 25 12.89 -10.19 4.54
C GLY A 25 11.46 -10.49 4.10
N TRP A 26 11.15 -10.31 2.81
CA TRP A 26 9.82 -10.64 2.26
C TRP A 26 9.63 -12.16 2.11
N VAL A 27 10.67 -12.89 1.73
CA VAL A 27 10.65 -14.36 1.68
C VAL A 27 10.42 -14.94 3.08
N GLU A 28 11.12 -14.44 4.10
CA GLU A 28 10.94 -14.86 5.49
C GLU A 28 9.58 -14.46 6.06
N CYS A 29 9.08 -13.27 5.73
CA CYS A 29 7.72 -12.86 6.08
C CYS A 29 6.69 -13.84 5.53
N ALA A 30 6.81 -14.23 4.25
CA ALA A 30 5.89 -15.19 3.64
C ALA A 30 5.96 -16.57 4.31
N THR A 31 7.17 -17.10 4.47
CA THR A 31 7.39 -18.49 4.90
C THR A 31 7.30 -18.70 6.41
N LYS A 32 8.02 -17.89 7.18
CA LYS A 32 8.16 -18.06 8.64
C LYS A 32 7.06 -17.34 9.42
N VAL A 33 6.66 -16.15 9.00
CA VAL A 33 5.69 -15.32 9.74
C VAL A 33 4.26 -15.60 9.32
N LYS A 34 4.00 -15.71 8.02
CA LYS A 34 2.65 -15.88 7.47
C LYS A 34 2.29 -17.34 7.16
N GLY A 35 3.28 -18.24 7.10
CA GLY A 35 3.10 -19.68 6.92
C GLY A 35 2.78 -20.11 5.48
N TRP A 36 3.10 -19.28 4.49
CA TRP A 36 2.96 -19.62 3.06
C TRP A 36 4.17 -20.40 2.55
N LEU A 37 4.03 -21.03 1.39
CA LEU A 37 5.14 -21.75 0.75
C LEU A 37 6.25 -20.81 0.30
N ASP A 38 5.86 -19.66 -0.24
CA ASP A 38 6.74 -18.65 -0.82
C ASP A 38 6.03 -17.28 -0.88
N TRP A 39 6.77 -16.27 -1.34
CA TRP A 39 6.27 -14.92 -1.55
C TRP A 39 5.07 -14.88 -2.50
N GLU A 40 5.13 -15.64 -3.59
CA GLU A 40 4.13 -15.66 -4.64
C GLU A 40 2.79 -16.19 -4.13
N SER A 41 2.81 -17.25 -3.32
CA SER A 41 1.64 -17.80 -2.65
C SER A 41 0.97 -16.78 -1.72
N LEU A 42 1.77 -16.04 -0.92
CA LEU A 42 1.26 -14.99 -0.03
C LEU A 42 0.62 -13.84 -0.82
N ARG A 43 1.33 -13.30 -1.81
CA ARG A 43 0.83 -12.15 -2.59
C ARG A 43 -0.32 -12.53 -3.50
N GLY A 44 -0.26 -13.72 -4.11
CA GLY A 44 -1.36 -14.28 -4.90
C GLY A 44 -2.62 -14.50 -4.08
N PHE A 45 -2.50 -15.04 -2.86
CA PHE A 45 -3.62 -15.12 -1.93
C PHE A 45 -4.20 -13.73 -1.61
N THR A 46 -3.33 -12.76 -1.31
CA THR A 46 -3.74 -11.38 -1.00
C THR A 46 -4.50 -10.74 -2.17
N ALA A 47 -3.98 -10.91 -3.39
CA ALA A 47 -4.59 -10.45 -4.63
C ALA A 47 -5.98 -11.05 -4.90
N ASN A 48 -6.13 -12.35 -4.60
CA ASN A 48 -7.38 -13.06 -4.80
C ASN A 48 -8.51 -12.52 -3.89
N GLN A 49 -8.19 -12.03 -2.69
CA GLN A 49 -9.20 -11.50 -1.76
C GLN A 49 -10.01 -10.32 -2.32
N PHE A 50 -9.43 -9.55 -3.25
CA PHE A 50 -10.15 -8.48 -3.96
C PHE A 50 -10.37 -8.79 -5.44
N GLY A 51 -10.12 -10.03 -5.88
CA GLY A 51 -10.35 -10.48 -7.24
C GLY A 51 -9.48 -9.76 -8.28
N ALA A 52 -8.21 -9.51 -7.98
CA ALA A 52 -7.32 -8.69 -8.80
C ALA A 52 -7.28 -9.06 -10.29
N GLU A 53 -7.28 -10.35 -10.63
CA GLU A 53 -7.28 -10.88 -12.01
C GLU A 53 -8.54 -10.53 -12.82
N LYS A 54 -9.64 -10.22 -12.15
CA LYS A 54 -10.95 -9.97 -12.79
C LYS A 54 -11.25 -8.47 -12.96
N ARG A 55 -10.26 -7.61 -12.72
CA ARG A 55 -10.43 -6.17 -12.69
C ARG A 55 -9.75 -5.49 -13.85
N ASP A 56 -10.31 -4.35 -14.26
CA ASP A 56 -9.74 -3.49 -15.27
C ASP A 56 -8.72 -2.55 -14.63
N TRP A 57 -7.44 -2.78 -14.96
CA TRP A 57 -6.34 -2.03 -14.36
C TRP A 57 -5.83 -0.93 -15.28
N GLN A 58 -5.42 0.15 -14.64
CA GLN A 58 -4.79 1.29 -15.27
C GLN A 58 -3.61 1.74 -14.45
N LEU A 59 -2.53 2.15 -15.12
CA LEU A 59 -1.36 2.74 -14.49
C LEU A 59 -1.50 4.25 -14.55
N TYR A 60 -1.40 4.90 -13.39
CA TYR A 60 -1.42 6.34 -13.24
C TYR A 60 -0.09 6.85 -12.73
N ARG A 61 0.27 8.07 -13.12
CA ARG A 61 1.35 8.85 -12.51
C ARG A 61 0.74 9.89 -11.57
N PHE A 62 1.29 10.01 -10.37
CA PHE A 62 0.93 11.11 -9.47
C PHE A 62 1.40 12.45 -10.06
N ASP A 63 0.56 13.47 -9.96
CA ASP A 63 0.92 14.84 -10.36
C ASP A 63 1.63 15.58 -9.22
N ASN A 64 1.21 15.30 -7.99
CA ASN A 64 1.82 15.81 -6.78
C ASN A 64 1.88 14.69 -5.73
N PRO A 65 2.95 13.87 -5.74
CA PRO A 65 3.10 12.77 -4.79
C PRO A 65 3.02 13.22 -3.33
N MET A 66 3.50 14.41 -3.00
CA MET A 66 3.46 14.96 -1.64
C MET A 66 2.03 15.26 -1.17
N GLU A 67 1.08 15.51 -2.08
CA GLU A 67 -0.33 15.72 -1.72
C GLU A 67 -1.16 14.46 -1.85
N GLU A 68 -1.00 13.75 -2.96
CA GLU A 68 -1.90 12.65 -3.34
C GLU A 68 -1.62 11.36 -2.56
N VAL A 69 -0.35 11.04 -2.28
CA VAL A 69 0.03 9.82 -1.55
C VAL A 69 -0.43 9.88 -0.09
N PRO A 70 -0.18 10.98 0.67
CA PRO A 70 -0.64 11.07 2.06
C PRO A 70 -2.16 11.06 2.21
N ALA A 71 -2.90 11.45 1.16
CA ALA A 71 -4.36 11.44 1.14
C ALA A 71 -4.97 10.04 0.89
N MET A 72 -4.16 9.05 0.50
CA MET A 72 -4.64 7.67 0.36
C MET A 72 -5.01 7.07 1.72
N LEU A 73 -6.02 6.21 1.71
CA LEU A 73 -6.40 5.37 2.84
C LEU A 73 -5.36 4.27 3.08
N LEU A 74 -5.15 3.95 4.35
CA LEU A 74 -4.41 2.77 4.75
C LEU A 74 -5.09 1.50 4.20
N GLY A 75 -4.26 0.53 3.82
CA GLY A 75 -4.74 -0.77 3.35
C GLY A 75 -5.31 -1.65 4.45
N PRO A 76 -6.09 -2.68 4.10
CA PRO A 76 -6.78 -3.55 5.04
C PRO A 76 -5.84 -4.59 5.66
N TYR A 77 -4.83 -4.14 6.39
CA TYR A 77 -3.83 -4.98 7.05
C TYR A 77 -3.73 -4.63 8.53
N SER A 78 -3.88 -5.62 9.41
CA SER A 78 -3.88 -5.40 10.87
C SER A 78 -2.66 -4.64 11.37
N SER A 79 -1.46 -4.92 10.85
CA SER A 79 -0.22 -4.21 11.25
C SER A 79 -0.26 -2.68 11.06
N TRP A 80 -1.14 -2.21 10.17
CA TRP A 80 -1.39 -0.79 9.90
C TRP A 80 -2.69 -0.32 10.58
N GLN A 81 -3.76 -1.11 10.49
CA GLN A 81 -5.08 -0.73 11.01
C GLN A 81 -5.14 -0.74 12.55
N ASP A 82 -4.38 -1.61 13.23
CA ASP A 82 -4.29 -1.68 14.70
C ASP A 82 -3.75 -0.38 15.33
N ARG A 83 -3.20 0.53 14.52
CA ARG A 83 -2.67 1.85 14.92
C ARG A 83 -3.69 2.98 14.79
N THR A 84 -4.92 2.65 14.39
CA THR A 84 -5.95 3.64 14.05
C THR A 84 -7.25 3.31 14.75
N GLN A 85 -8.05 4.35 15.04
CA GLN A 85 -9.39 4.18 15.60
C GLN A 85 -10.44 3.97 14.50
N ASN A 86 -10.25 4.59 13.34
CA ASN A 86 -11.20 4.57 12.22
C ASN A 86 -10.76 3.56 11.16
N THR A 87 -11.03 2.29 11.43
CA THR A 87 -10.68 1.16 10.57
C THR A 87 -11.10 1.40 9.11
N ASN A 88 -10.17 1.18 8.18
CA ASN A 88 -10.35 1.33 6.73
C ASN A 88 -10.80 2.72 6.25
N GLN A 89 -10.70 3.75 7.12
CA GLN A 89 -11.08 5.13 6.83
C GLN A 89 -9.96 6.15 7.13
N THR A 90 -8.92 5.73 7.86
CA THR A 90 -7.74 6.56 8.13
C THR A 90 -6.80 6.64 6.93
N THR A 91 -6.37 7.86 6.60
CA THR A 91 -5.34 8.18 5.61
C THR A 91 -3.93 8.10 6.20
N PHE A 92 -2.89 8.08 5.36
CA PHE A 92 -1.50 8.18 5.85
C PHE A 92 -1.21 9.51 6.54
N ALA A 93 -1.81 10.62 6.08
CA ALA A 93 -1.70 11.91 6.75
C ALA A 93 -2.35 11.90 8.15
N GLU A 94 -3.54 11.31 8.28
CA GLU A 94 -4.25 11.17 9.56
C GLU A 94 -3.55 10.19 10.51
N LEU A 95 -2.93 9.12 10.00
CA LEU A 95 -2.12 8.20 10.79
C LEU A 95 -1.03 8.93 11.56
N LEU A 96 -0.41 9.95 10.94
CA LEU A 96 0.68 10.74 11.52
C LEU A 96 0.19 12.00 12.25
N ALA A 97 -1.12 12.15 12.48
CA ALA A 97 -1.67 13.30 13.17
C ALA A 97 -1.43 13.24 14.70
N SER A 98 -1.33 12.04 15.28
CA SER A 98 -1.02 11.89 16.71
C SER A 98 0.50 11.84 16.96
N GLN A 99 0.92 12.40 18.09
CA GLN A 99 2.33 12.41 18.48
C GLN A 99 2.88 10.99 18.65
N GLU A 100 2.08 10.09 19.22
CA GLU A 100 2.46 8.68 19.42
C GLU A 100 2.84 7.99 18.10
N GLN A 101 2.01 8.12 17.06
CA GLN A 101 2.30 7.51 15.77
C GLN A 101 3.44 8.22 15.05
N LEU A 102 3.53 9.55 15.19
CA LEU A 102 4.67 10.31 14.66
C LEU A 102 5.99 9.82 15.27
N ASP A 103 6.06 9.68 16.59
CA ASP A 103 7.23 9.17 17.30
C ASP A 103 7.57 7.73 16.90
N PHE A 104 6.55 6.88 16.74
CA PHE A 104 6.74 5.52 16.26
C PHE A 104 7.41 5.49 14.88
N PHE A 105 6.89 6.26 13.91
CA PHE A 105 7.43 6.25 12.54
C PHE A 105 8.74 7.03 12.40
N ASN A 106 9.01 8.00 13.28
CA ASN A 106 10.32 8.64 13.42
C ASN A 106 11.43 7.68 13.88
N ASN A 107 11.08 6.49 14.37
CA ASN A 107 12.02 5.45 14.77
C ASN A 107 11.89 4.15 13.95
N HIS A 108 10.98 4.11 12.97
CA HIS A 108 10.71 2.91 12.19
C HIS A 108 11.72 2.74 11.05
N SER A 109 12.71 1.87 11.25
CA SER A 109 13.86 1.68 10.34
C SER A 109 13.46 1.51 8.86
N GLY A 110 12.43 0.73 8.56
CA GLY A 110 11.96 0.52 7.18
C GLY A 110 11.36 1.78 6.53
N VAL A 111 10.72 2.66 7.31
CA VAL A 111 10.17 3.93 6.80
C VAL A 111 11.29 4.94 6.65
N LEU A 112 12.16 5.06 7.64
CA LEU A 112 13.29 6.00 7.62
C LEU A 112 14.29 5.69 6.50
N SER A 113 14.56 4.40 6.25
CA SER A 113 15.42 3.98 5.13
C SER A 113 14.86 4.48 3.79
N ILE A 114 13.55 4.36 3.59
CA ILE A 114 12.89 4.87 2.39
C ILE A 114 12.91 6.40 2.37
N LEU A 115 12.55 7.05 3.47
CA LEU A 115 12.54 8.52 3.59
C LEU A 115 13.89 9.13 3.18
N ASN A 116 14.99 8.56 3.68
CA ASN A 116 16.35 9.01 3.39
C ASN A 116 16.80 8.74 1.95
N ALA A 117 16.12 7.84 1.24
CA ALA A 117 16.40 7.51 -0.16
C ALA A 117 15.51 8.28 -1.15
N LEU A 118 14.48 8.99 -0.69
CA LEU A 118 13.62 9.77 -1.57
C LEU A 118 14.39 10.96 -2.18
N PRO A 119 14.10 11.32 -3.45
CA PRO A 119 13.12 10.71 -4.36
C PRO A 119 13.70 9.53 -5.18
N PHE A 120 12.89 8.50 -5.44
CA PHE A 120 13.23 7.44 -6.40
C PHE A 120 11.98 6.94 -7.16
N GLU A 121 12.19 6.37 -8.34
CA GLU A 121 11.10 5.84 -9.15
C GLU A 121 10.42 4.67 -8.44
N THR A 122 9.09 4.70 -8.35
CA THR A 122 8.37 3.66 -7.65
C THR A 122 6.94 3.49 -8.15
N GLU A 123 6.40 2.30 -7.91
CA GLU A 123 5.04 1.92 -8.26
C GLU A 123 4.35 1.42 -6.98
N MET A 124 3.10 1.83 -6.80
CA MET A 124 2.18 1.37 -5.76
C MET A 124 1.03 0.59 -6.39
N ILE A 125 0.25 -0.12 -5.57
CA ILE A 125 -0.99 -0.77 -6.01
C ILE A 125 -2.11 -0.23 -5.13
N GLY A 126 -3.23 0.17 -5.73
CA GLY A 126 -4.38 0.67 -4.99
C GLY A 126 -5.74 0.29 -5.59
N LEU A 127 -6.77 0.53 -4.78
CA LEU A 127 -8.18 0.39 -5.16
C LEU A 127 -8.87 1.74 -4.98
N LEU A 128 -9.48 2.28 -6.04
CA LEU A 128 -10.30 3.48 -5.94
C LEU A 128 -11.71 3.10 -5.47
N ARG A 129 -12.05 3.43 -4.22
CA ARG A 129 -13.39 3.18 -3.68
C ARG A 129 -14.39 4.16 -4.28
N LYS A 130 -15.47 3.65 -4.88
CA LYS A 130 -16.50 4.51 -5.49
C LYS A 130 -17.51 5.08 -4.50
N ASP A 131 -17.54 4.60 -3.26
CA ASP A 131 -18.42 5.12 -2.21
C ASP A 131 -17.94 6.48 -1.66
N ASN A 132 -16.63 6.71 -1.60
CA ASN A 132 -16.03 7.94 -1.07
C ASN A 132 -14.96 8.58 -1.96
N ASN A 133 -14.71 8.03 -3.16
CA ASN A 133 -13.68 8.47 -4.11
C ASN A 133 -12.25 8.54 -3.54
N LYS A 134 -11.94 7.75 -2.49
CA LYS A 134 -10.59 7.64 -1.95
C LYS A 134 -9.89 6.38 -2.47
N ILE A 135 -8.57 6.47 -2.60
CA ILE A 135 -7.71 5.34 -2.95
C ILE A 135 -7.30 4.60 -1.68
N VAL A 136 -7.50 3.29 -1.63
CA VAL A 136 -6.94 2.41 -0.61
C VAL A 136 -5.61 1.88 -1.12
N CYS A 137 -4.54 2.07 -0.34
CA CYS A 137 -3.22 1.52 -0.65
C CYS A 137 -3.19 0.01 -0.35
N ILE A 138 -2.99 -0.82 -1.38
CA ILE A 138 -2.87 -2.28 -1.26
C ILE A 138 -1.40 -2.69 -1.15
N GLU A 139 -0.51 -2.00 -1.84
CA GLU A 139 0.93 -2.21 -1.81
C GLU A 139 1.64 -0.85 -1.82
N GLY A 140 2.71 -0.75 -1.04
CA GLY A 140 3.51 0.47 -0.91
C GLY A 140 3.34 1.23 0.40
N HIS A 141 2.78 0.63 1.46
CA HIS A 141 2.54 1.33 2.75
C HIS A 141 3.77 2.00 3.33
N HIS A 142 4.93 1.34 3.36
CA HIS A 142 6.16 1.97 3.86
C HIS A 142 6.56 3.20 3.03
N ARG A 143 6.39 3.14 1.71
CA ARG A 143 6.68 4.26 0.80
C ARG A 143 5.68 5.40 0.97
N ALA A 144 4.40 5.07 1.10
CA ALA A 144 3.36 6.04 1.37
C ALA A 144 3.53 6.72 2.73
N THR A 145 3.88 5.97 3.78
CA THR A 145 4.20 6.51 5.10
C THR A 145 5.45 7.38 5.06
N ALA A 146 6.50 6.99 4.33
CA ALA A 146 7.71 7.82 4.19
C ALA A 146 7.40 9.18 3.52
N ILE A 147 6.61 9.18 2.44
CA ILE A 147 6.18 10.42 1.76
C ILE A 147 5.29 11.27 2.69
N ALA A 148 4.35 10.64 3.41
CA ALA A 148 3.50 11.34 4.37
C ALA A 148 4.31 11.91 5.55
N LEU A 149 5.33 11.19 6.02
CA LEU A 149 6.23 11.63 7.07
C LEU A 149 7.10 12.81 6.61
N ALA A 150 7.66 12.75 5.40
CA ALA A 150 8.39 13.86 4.80
C ALA A 150 7.53 15.14 4.80
N LYS A 151 6.28 15.02 4.32
CA LYS A 151 5.34 16.14 4.35
C LYS A 151 5.03 16.64 5.75
N LYS A 152 4.77 15.73 6.70
CA LYS A 152 4.46 16.08 8.09
C LYS A 152 5.61 16.82 8.78
N GLN A 153 6.84 16.52 8.39
CA GLN A 153 8.07 17.17 8.87
C GLN A 153 8.45 18.42 8.06
N GLU A 154 7.62 18.82 7.09
CA GLU A 154 7.89 19.95 6.18
C GLU A 154 9.18 19.78 5.35
N THR A 155 9.63 18.52 5.17
CA THR A 155 10.75 18.18 4.30
C THR A 155 10.29 18.25 2.84
N VAL A 156 10.87 19.18 2.08
CA VAL A 156 10.59 19.33 0.66
C VAL A 156 11.32 18.25 -0.13
N ILE A 157 10.56 17.34 -0.75
CA ILE A 157 11.09 16.34 -1.68
C ILE A 157 10.68 16.73 -3.10
N ASP A 158 11.66 16.90 -3.99
CA ASP A 158 11.41 17.22 -5.39
C ASP A 158 11.19 15.95 -6.23
N PHE A 159 9.95 15.73 -6.67
CA PHE A 159 9.58 14.63 -7.56
C PHE A 159 9.48 15.04 -9.04
N THR A 160 9.91 16.24 -9.42
CA THR A 160 9.72 16.78 -10.79
C THR A 160 10.29 15.85 -11.87
N ASN A 161 11.44 15.23 -11.60
CA ASN A 161 12.13 14.30 -12.52
C ASN A 161 12.01 12.83 -12.11
N THR A 162 11.14 12.51 -11.15
CA THR A 162 11.03 11.18 -10.57
C THR A 162 9.62 10.63 -10.74
N SER A 163 9.49 9.51 -11.44
CA SER A 163 8.18 8.91 -11.69
C SER A 163 7.67 8.13 -10.46
N VAL A 164 6.62 8.64 -9.82
CA VAL A 164 5.84 7.90 -8.82
C VAL A 164 4.51 7.50 -9.47
N THR A 165 4.27 6.19 -9.56
CA THR A 165 3.08 5.64 -10.22
C THR A 165 2.25 4.76 -9.29
N ILE A 166 1.00 4.54 -9.67
CA ILE A 166 0.10 3.60 -9.01
C ILE A 166 -0.69 2.80 -10.05
N ALA A 167 -0.65 1.47 -9.92
CA ALA A 167 -1.59 0.59 -10.57
C ALA A 167 -2.92 0.67 -9.81
N LEU A 168 -3.97 1.08 -10.49
CA LEU A 168 -5.26 1.39 -9.90
C LEU A 168 -6.38 0.69 -10.67
N THR A 169 -7.35 0.17 -9.91
CA THR A 169 -8.64 -0.29 -10.41
C THR A 169 -9.73 0.31 -9.55
N GLU A 170 -10.91 0.50 -10.13
CA GLU A 170 -12.08 0.87 -9.37
C GLU A 170 -12.63 -0.30 -8.53
N LEU A 171 -13.14 0.05 -7.35
CA LEU A 171 -13.91 -0.83 -6.49
C LEU A 171 -15.33 -0.25 -6.39
N ALA A 172 -16.25 -0.88 -7.11
CA ALA A 172 -17.66 -0.49 -7.12
C ALA A 172 -18.23 -0.49 -5.69
N VAL A 173 -19.23 0.35 -5.43
CA VAL A 173 -19.86 0.50 -4.10
C VAL A 173 -20.25 -0.86 -3.49
N LYS A 174 -20.84 -1.75 -4.30
CA LYS A 174 -21.23 -3.10 -3.89
C LYS A 174 -20.07 -3.98 -3.44
N ASP A 175 -18.85 -3.71 -3.90
CA ASP A 175 -17.64 -4.47 -3.60
C ASP A 175 -16.79 -3.82 -2.50
N CYS A 176 -17.15 -2.64 -2.00
CA CYS A 176 -16.37 -1.96 -0.95
C CYS A 176 -16.28 -2.76 0.36
N HIS A 177 -17.25 -3.65 0.62
CA HIS A 177 -17.21 -4.61 1.74
C HIS A 177 -15.99 -5.56 1.71
N LEU A 178 -15.36 -5.74 0.53
CA LEU A 178 -14.16 -6.56 0.39
C LEU A 178 -12.99 -6.02 1.22
N ILE A 179 -12.91 -4.70 1.44
CA ILE A 179 -11.85 -4.11 2.26
C ILE A 179 -11.95 -4.58 3.71
N ASP A 180 -13.16 -4.62 4.27
CA ASP A 180 -13.41 -5.12 5.63
C ASP A 180 -13.19 -6.64 5.70
N ALA A 181 -13.64 -7.37 4.68
CA ALA A 181 -13.43 -8.82 4.58
C ALA A 181 -11.93 -9.18 4.50
N MET A 182 -11.15 -8.41 3.74
CA MET A 182 -9.69 -8.55 3.65
C MET A 182 -9.02 -8.35 5.01
N LEU A 183 -9.41 -7.30 5.74
CA LEU A 183 -8.86 -7.03 7.06
C LEU A 183 -9.19 -8.17 8.03
N GLN A 184 -10.44 -8.61 8.07
CA GLN A 184 -10.89 -9.70 8.92
C GLN A 184 -10.20 -11.03 8.58
N ARG A 185 -10.01 -11.31 7.29
CA ARG A 185 -9.34 -12.52 6.83
C ARG A 185 -7.83 -12.47 7.10
N GLY A 186 -7.24 -11.28 7.02
CA GLY A 186 -5.80 -11.08 7.10
C GLY A 186 -5.05 -11.78 5.96
N THR A 187 -3.73 -11.83 6.09
CA THR A 187 -2.85 -12.40 5.06
C THR A 187 -2.14 -13.69 5.49
N SER A 188 -2.33 -14.14 6.73
CA SER A 188 -1.72 -15.39 7.21
C SER A 188 -2.45 -16.62 6.68
N LYS A 189 -1.70 -17.70 6.41
CA LYS A 189 -2.26 -19.00 5.99
C LYS A 189 -3.04 -19.65 7.13
N ILE A 190 -2.51 -19.57 8.36
CA ILE A 190 -3.15 -20.06 9.57
C ILE A 190 -3.74 -18.87 10.31
N LYS A 191 -5.03 -18.91 10.64
CA LYS A 191 -5.60 -17.97 11.62
C LYS A 191 -4.96 -18.29 12.96
N THR A 192 -4.03 -17.46 13.42
CA THR A 192 -3.74 -17.40 14.84
C THR A 192 -5.05 -16.94 15.48
N LEU A 193 -5.73 -17.88 16.16
CA LEU A 193 -6.78 -17.52 17.12
C LEU A 193 -6.08 -16.61 18.14
N LYS A 194 -6.33 -15.30 18.04
CA LYS A 194 -6.06 -14.38 19.14
C LYS A 194 -7.23 -14.49 20.10
#